data_AF-A0A3A8HAL3-F1
#
_entry.id   AF-A0A3A8HAL3-F1
#
_cell.length_a   1.000
_cell.length_b   1.000
_cell.length_c   1.000
_cell.angle_alpha   90.00
_cell.angle_beta   90.00
_cell.angle_gamma   90.00
#
_symmetry.space_group_name_H-M   'P 1'
#
loop_
_entity.id
_entity.type
_entity.pdbx_description
1 polymer ?
#
loop_
_entity_poly.entity_id
_entity_poly.type
_entity_poly.pdbx_seq_one_letter_code
_entity_poly.pdbx_strand_id
1 'polypeptide(L)'
;PNLPDVPPGEARDATDIAPGTEAKATGLPPLPLGSPSEKRLARRLSGLFKQLRARAKDVDAEGELRGRLVQQYRAAVDAEEPERVRIHLALDAWEKVLAERIALHDAPPPVVQPVVPRHPPLVIPNLPALPRGSPAELKLAQRLDRLVAELRQRTRGQDIAPDLTRQLVKLYGSAAGEQTATQRMEVNQALDTWQEQLKARLPK
;
A
#
# COMPACT_ATOMS: atom_id res chain seq x y z
N PRO A 1 32.52 12.66 -54.94
CA PRO A 1 31.05 12.76 -54.74
C PRO A 1 30.45 11.36 -54.63
N ASN A 2 30.39 10.88 -53.39
CA ASN A 2 29.92 9.56 -52.97
C ASN A 2 28.40 9.58 -52.81
N LEU A 3 27.73 8.53 -53.30
CA LEU A 3 26.44 8.07 -52.81
C LEU A 3 26.56 6.55 -52.62
N PRO A 4 26.67 6.04 -51.38
CA PRO A 4 26.48 4.62 -51.14
C PRO A 4 24.99 4.33 -50.96
N ASP A 5 24.54 3.35 -51.72
CA ASP A 5 23.31 2.58 -51.57
C ASP A 5 23.20 2.09 -50.11
N VAL A 6 22.11 2.47 -49.44
CA VAL A 6 21.83 2.04 -48.06
C VAL A 6 21.00 0.75 -48.16
N PRO A 7 21.50 -0.41 -47.71
CA PRO A 7 20.66 -1.59 -47.61
C PRO A 7 19.61 -1.36 -46.52
N PRO A 8 18.32 -1.67 -46.78
CA PRO A 8 17.29 -1.53 -45.78
C PRO A 8 17.53 -2.51 -44.64
N GLY A 9 17.48 -1.99 -43.42
CA GLY A 9 17.82 -2.66 -42.18
C GLY A 9 17.29 -4.09 -42.08
N GLU A 10 18.21 -5.00 -41.81
CA GLU A 10 17.91 -6.29 -41.19
C GLU A 10 17.24 -6.02 -39.85
N ALA A 11 15.91 -6.02 -39.90
CA ALA A 11 15.05 -6.16 -38.77
C ALA A 11 15.41 -7.47 -38.07
N ARG A 12 16.17 -7.33 -36.98
CA ARG A 12 16.03 -8.07 -35.73
C ARG A 12 15.62 -9.52 -35.92
N ASP A 13 16.64 -10.35 -36.07
CA ASP A 13 16.80 -11.60 -35.32
C ASP A 13 15.44 -12.23 -34.92
N ALA A 14 14.71 -12.66 -35.95
CA ALA A 14 13.78 -13.76 -35.80
C ALA A 14 14.67 -14.99 -35.59
N THR A 15 15.23 -15.11 -34.39
CA THR A 15 15.81 -16.36 -33.94
C THR A 15 14.66 -17.35 -34.00
N ASP A 16 14.74 -18.19 -35.03
CA ASP A 16 13.89 -19.34 -35.28
C ASP A 16 13.92 -20.20 -34.01
N ILE A 17 12.97 -19.96 -33.10
CA ILE A 17 12.74 -20.88 -31.99
C ILE A 17 11.94 -22.01 -32.60
N ALA A 18 12.66 -22.94 -33.21
CA ALA A 18 12.12 -24.21 -33.62
C ALA A 18 11.34 -24.81 -32.41
N PRO A 19 10.08 -25.20 -32.58
CA PRO A 19 9.24 -25.72 -31.49
C PRO A 19 9.82 -26.98 -30.80
N GLY A 20 10.87 -27.59 -31.37
CA GLY A 20 11.63 -28.68 -30.74
C GLY A 20 12.56 -28.28 -29.59
N THR A 21 12.90 -26.98 -29.45
CA THR A 21 13.84 -26.53 -28.41
C THR A 21 13.22 -26.55 -27.01
N GLU A 22 11.93 -26.21 -26.87
CA GLU A 22 11.22 -26.26 -25.59
C GLU A 22 10.86 -27.70 -25.18
N ALA A 23 10.55 -28.57 -26.15
CA ALA A 23 10.37 -30.01 -25.95
C ALA A 23 11.63 -30.63 -25.32
N LYS A 24 12.81 -30.29 -25.86
CA LYS A 24 14.10 -30.75 -25.36
C LYS A 24 14.50 -30.13 -24.01
N ALA A 25 14.21 -28.84 -23.81
CA ALA A 25 14.52 -28.13 -22.56
C ALA A 25 13.63 -28.55 -21.37
N THR A 26 12.46 -29.13 -21.65
CA THR A 26 11.45 -29.49 -20.63
C THR A 26 11.24 -31.01 -20.53
N GLY A 27 11.89 -31.80 -21.39
CA GLY A 27 11.73 -33.26 -21.46
C GLY A 27 10.34 -33.68 -21.93
N LEU A 28 9.68 -32.86 -22.76
CA LEU A 28 8.32 -33.08 -23.25
C LEU A 28 8.33 -33.63 -24.69
N PRO A 29 7.30 -34.40 -25.08
CA PRO A 29 7.19 -34.93 -26.45
C PRO A 29 6.96 -33.80 -27.46
N PRO A 30 7.45 -33.92 -28.72
CA PRO A 30 7.29 -32.87 -29.72
C PRO A 30 5.81 -32.68 -30.07
N LEU A 31 5.37 -31.40 -30.18
CA LEU A 31 4.02 -31.09 -30.63
C LEU A 31 3.82 -31.49 -32.10
N PRO A 32 2.60 -31.93 -32.48
CA PRO A 32 2.26 -32.11 -33.89
C PRO A 32 2.33 -30.76 -34.61
N LEU A 33 2.74 -30.78 -35.89
CA LEU A 33 2.92 -29.59 -36.74
C LEU A 33 2.32 -29.78 -38.14
N GLY A 34 1.43 -30.75 -38.29
CA GLY A 34 0.77 -31.10 -39.56
C GLY A 34 -0.26 -30.06 -40.01
N SER A 35 -0.87 -29.31 -39.09
CA SER A 35 -1.91 -28.33 -39.38
C SER A 35 -1.48 -26.88 -39.04
N PRO A 36 -2.08 -25.86 -39.68
CA PRO A 36 -1.81 -24.46 -39.33
C PRO A 36 -2.24 -24.10 -37.89
N SER A 37 -3.27 -24.76 -37.34
CA SER A 37 -3.68 -24.57 -35.94
C SER A 37 -2.62 -25.13 -34.99
N GLU A 38 -2.09 -26.31 -35.29
CA GLU A 38 -1.00 -26.94 -34.55
C GLU A 38 0.27 -26.07 -34.54
N LYS A 39 0.65 -25.51 -35.69
CA LYS A 39 1.78 -24.56 -35.79
C LYS A 39 1.56 -23.30 -34.94
N ARG A 40 0.33 -22.76 -34.92
CA ARG A 40 -0.01 -21.60 -34.08
C ARG A 40 0.04 -21.96 -32.59
N LEU A 41 -0.48 -23.12 -32.22
CA LEU A 41 -0.45 -23.62 -30.85
C LEU A 41 0.98 -23.80 -30.34
N ALA A 42 1.85 -24.41 -31.16
CA ALA A 42 3.26 -24.59 -30.83
C ALA A 42 3.99 -23.26 -30.64
N ARG A 43 3.79 -22.28 -31.55
CA ARG A 43 4.39 -20.93 -31.39
C ARG A 43 3.90 -20.24 -30.12
N ARG A 44 2.61 -20.37 -29.80
CA ARG A 44 2.01 -19.74 -28.61
C ARG A 44 2.57 -20.33 -27.33
N LEU A 45 2.60 -21.67 -27.22
CA LEU A 45 3.20 -22.36 -26.09
C LEU A 45 4.67 -21.97 -25.90
N SER A 46 5.47 -21.95 -26.97
CA SER A 46 6.87 -21.50 -26.89
C SER A 46 7.02 -20.05 -26.43
N GLY A 47 6.15 -19.14 -26.89
CA GLY A 47 6.14 -17.75 -26.45
C GLY A 47 5.85 -17.61 -24.96
N LEU A 48 4.85 -18.34 -24.47
CA LEU A 48 4.48 -18.34 -23.05
C LEU A 48 5.56 -18.96 -22.16
N PHE A 49 6.21 -20.05 -22.60
CA PHE A 49 7.35 -20.62 -21.89
C PHE A 49 8.52 -19.64 -21.78
N LYS A 50 8.82 -18.91 -22.86
CA LYS A 50 9.87 -17.89 -22.88
C LYS A 50 9.55 -16.74 -21.91
N GLN A 51 8.33 -16.22 -21.96
CA GLN A 51 7.89 -15.12 -21.09
C GLN A 51 7.91 -15.52 -19.61
N LEU A 52 7.42 -16.73 -19.31
CA LEU A 52 7.43 -17.28 -17.96
C LEU A 52 8.85 -17.49 -17.47
N ARG A 53 9.75 -18.08 -18.28
CA ARG A 53 11.15 -18.31 -17.90
C ARG A 53 11.89 -17.01 -17.60
N ALA A 54 11.62 -15.95 -18.38
CA ALA A 54 12.25 -14.64 -18.19
C ALA A 54 11.90 -13.99 -16.85
N ARG A 55 10.71 -14.26 -16.30
CA ARG A 55 10.20 -13.67 -15.07
C ARG A 55 9.87 -14.72 -13.99
N ALA A 56 10.35 -15.95 -14.13
CA ALA A 56 9.96 -17.08 -13.28
C ALA A 56 10.26 -16.82 -11.80
N LYS A 57 11.36 -16.12 -11.51
CA LYS A 57 11.73 -15.75 -10.14
C LYS A 57 10.76 -14.75 -9.48
N ASP A 58 10.04 -13.98 -10.29
CA ASP A 58 9.22 -12.85 -9.86
C ASP A 58 7.71 -13.20 -9.84
N VAL A 59 7.23 -13.93 -10.85
CA VAL A 59 5.79 -14.23 -11.04
C VAL A 59 5.43 -15.72 -10.92
N ASP A 60 6.42 -16.60 -10.82
CA ASP A 60 6.23 -18.06 -10.70
C ASP A 60 7.26 -18.73 -9.80
N ALA A 61 7.56 -18.11 -8.65
CA ALA A 61 8.56 -18.61 -7.70
C ALA A 61 8.25 -20.04 -7.20
N GLU A 62 6.96 -20.40 -7.12
CA GLU A 62 6.48 -21.73 -6.74
C GLU A 62 6.39 -22.71 -7.92
N GLY A 63 6.57 -22.24 -9.16
CA GLY A 63 6.52 -23.07 -10.36
C GLY A 63 5.13 -23.58 -10.74
N GLU A 64 4.07 -23.03 -10.15
CA GLU A 64 2.69 -23.44 -10.40
C GLU A 64 2.26 -23.14 -11.84
N LEU A 65 2.58 -21.94 -12.34
CA LEU A 65 2.25 -21.52 -13.70
C LEU A 65 3.02 -22.36 -14.71
N ARG A 66 4.29 -22.67 -14.42
CA ARG A 66 5.12 -23.57 -15.24
C ARG A 66 4.54 -24.98 -15.26
N GLY A 67 4.12 -25.51 -14.11
CA GLY A 67 3.50 -26.83 -14.02
C GLY A 67 2.21 -26.93 -14.85
N ARG A 68 1.34 -25.91 -14.75
CA ARG A 68 0.10 -25.84 -15.54
C ARG A 68 0.39 -25.71 -17.05
N LEU A 69 1.37 -24.89 -17.45
CA LEU A 69 1.75 -24.74 -18.85
C LEU A 69 2.31 -26.04 -19.44
N VAL A 70 3.08 -26.80 -18.66
CA VAL A 70 3.54 -28.15 -19.04
C VAL A 70 2.38 -29.13 -19.20
N GLN A 71 1.36 -29.05 -18.33
CA GLN A 71 0.17 -29.89 -18.45
C GLN A 71 -0.63 -29.57 -19.72
N GLN A 72 -0.81 -28.28 -20.04
CA GLN A 72 -1.45 -27.84 -21.28
C GLN A 72 -0.65 -28.26 -22.52
N TYR A 73 0.68 -28.19 -22.44
CA TYR A 73 1.55 -28.68 -23.49
C TYR A 73 1.36 -30.19 -23.74
N ARG A 74 1.29 -31.00 -22.67
CA ARG A 74 1.03 -32.45 -22.81
C ARG A 74 -0.34 -32.73 -23.40
N ALA A 75 -1.38 -32.01 -22.95
CA ALA A 75 -2.71 -32.12 -23.53
C ALA A 75 -2.69 -31.75 -25.03
N ALA A 76 -1.90 -30.75 -25.43
CA ALA A 76 -1.77 -30.33 -26.83
C ALA A 76 -1.06 -31.33 -27.74
N VAL A 77 -0.25 -32.26 -27.19
CA VAL A 77 0.44 -33.29 -27.97
C VAL A 77 -0.55 -34.32 -28.51
N ASP A 78 -1.53 -34.71 -27.69
CA ASP A 78 -2.53 -35.72 -28.03
C ASP A 78 -3.88 -35.13 -28.47
N ALA A 79 -4.01 -33.80 -28.48
CA ALA A 79 -5.28 -33.12 -28.72
C ALA A 79 -5.75 -33.21 -30.18
N GLU A 80 -7.01 -33.62 -30.34
CA GLU A 80 -7.76 -33.49 -31.60
C GLU A 80 -8.32 -32.06 -31.79
N GLU A 81 -8.82 -31.75 -32.99
CA GLU A 81 -9.29 -30.41 -33.36
C GLU A 81 -10.25 -29.72 -32.35
N PRO A 82 -11.28 -30.38 -31.78
CA PRO A 82 -12.14 -29.72 -30.79
C PRO A 82 -11.44 -29.47 -29.44
N GLU A 83 -10.47 -30.31 -29.08
CA GLU A 83 -9.66 -30.13 -27.87
C GLU A 83 -8.62 -29.03 -28.06
N ARG A 84 -8.07 -28.90 -29.27
CA ARG A 84 -7.17 -27.79 -29.63
C ARG A 84 -7.83 -26.43 -29.49
N VAL A 85 -9.10 -26.29 -29.88
CA VAL A 85 -9.84 -25.03 -29.68
C VAL A 85 -9.98 -24.71 -28.19
N ARG A 86 -10.24 -25.72 -27.35
CA ARG A 86 -10.30 -25.54 -25.89
C ARG A 86 -8.94 -25.16 -25.30
N ILE A 87 -7.86 -25.77 -25.79
CA ILE A 87 -6.50 -25.44 -25.36
C ILE A 87 -6.14 -24.01 -25.78
N HIS A 88 -6.49 -23.57 -26.99
CA HIS A 88 -6.29 -22.18 -27.41
C HIS A 88 -6.97 -21.19 -26.47
N LEU A 89 -8.23 -21.44 -26.10
CA LEU A 89 -8.98 -20.61 -25.15
C LEU A 89 -8.37 -20.63 -23.74
N ALA A 90 -7.91 -21.79 -23.28
CA ALA A 90 -7.22 -21.92 -22.01
C ALA A 90 -5.90 -21.13 -21.99
N LEU A 91 -5.17 -21.12 -23.12
CA LEU A 91 -3.95 -20.32 -23.28
C LEU A 91 -4.24 -18.81 -23.32
N ASP A 92 -5.35 -18.37 -23.93
CA ASP A 92 -5.80 -16.97 -23.87
C ASP A 92 -6.05 -16.50 -22.43
N ALA A 93 -6.77 -17.30 -21.66
CA ALA A 93 -7.02 -17.00 -20.25
C ALA A 93 -5.71 -16.98 -19.44
N TRP A 94 -4.81 -17.91 -19.73
CA TRP A 94 -3.51 -17.98 -19.06
C TRP A 94 -2.60 -16.80 -19.39
N GLU A 95 -2.56 -16.36 -20.65
CA GLU A 95 -1.79 -15.20 -21.09
C GLU A 95 -2.23 -13.93 -20.37
N LYS A 96 -3.55 -13.75 -20.15
CA LYS A 96 -4.08 -12.64 -19.35
C LYS A 96 -3.62 -12.70 -17.89
N VAL A 97 -3.69 -13.88 -17.26
CA VAL A 97 -3.25 -14.06 -15.87
C VAL A 97 -1.74 -13.79 -15.73
N LEU A 98 -0.93 -14.26 -16.68
CA LEU A 98 0.51 -13.98 -16.67
C LEU A 98 0.78 -12.48 -16.87
N ALA A 99 0.08 -11.82 -17.78
CA ALA A 99 0.21 -10.38 -18.01
C ALA A 99 -0.19 -9.56 -16.77
N GLU A 100 -1.28 -9.92 -16.10
CA GLU A 100 -1.74 -9.29 -14.86
C GLU A 100 -0.73 -9.49 -13.72
N ARG A 101 -0.20 -10.70 -13.53
CA ARG A 101 0.83 -10.95 -12.51
C ARG A 101 2.11 -10.18 -12.79
N ILE A 102 2.53 -10.10 -14.06
CA ILE A 102 3.69 -9.29 -14.46
C ILE A 102 3.39 -7.81 -14.19
N ALA A 103 2.22 -7.30 -14.57
CA ALA A 103 1.84 -5.91 -14.33
C ALA A 103 1.77 -5.57 -12.84
N LEU A 104 1.29 -6.50 -12.00
CA LEU A 104 1.25 -6.32 -10.55
C LEU A 104 2.66 -6.27 -9.94
N HIS A 105 3.59 -7.07 -10.46
CA HIS A 105 4.97 -7.09 -9.99
C HIS A 105 5.80 -5.90 -10.52
N ASP A 106 5.55 -5.46 -11.76
CA ASP A 106 6.21 -4.30 -12.38
C ASP A 106 5.57 -2.98 -11.91
N ALA A 107 4.35 -3.02 -11.35
CA ALA A 107 3.71 -1.85 -10.78
C ALA A 107 4.57 -1.30 -9.61
N PRO A 108 4.86 0.01 -9.61
CA PRO A 108 5.48 0.63 -8.46
C PRO A 108 4.60 0.38 -7.22
N PRO A 109 5.19 0.12 -6.04
CA PRO A 109 4.41 -0.21 -4.86
C PRO A 109 3.34 0.86 -4.65
N PRO A 110 2.08 0.47 -4.37
CA PRO A 110 1.05 1.45 -4.07
C PRO A 110 1.58 2.31 -2.93
N VAL A 111 1.69 3.62 -3.18
CA VAL A 111 2.00 4.59 -2.13
C VAL A 111 0.84 4.50 -1.15
N VAL A 112 1.02 3.70 -0.10
CA VAL A 112 0.11 3.66 1.05
C VAL A 112 0.24 5.03 1.69
N GLN A 113 -0.58 5.97 1.25
CA GLN A 113 -0.77 7.21 1.99
C GLN A 113 -1.35 6.78 3.35
N PRO A 114 -0.68 7.07 4.47
CA PRO A 114 -1.22 6.71 5.77
C PRO A 114 -2.56 7.42 5.91
N VAL A 115 -3.64 6.64 6.02
CA VAL A 115 -4.92 7.14 6.53
C VAL A 115 -4.63 7.59 7.95
N VAL A 116 -4.32 8.86 8.11
CA VAL A 116 -4.26 9.50 9.41
C VAL A 116 -5.66 9.34 9.99
N PRO A 117 -5.85 8.65 11.13
CA PRO A 117 -7.14 8.63 11.78
C PRO A 117 -7.59 10.08 11.96
N ARG A 118 -8.67 10.48 11.26
CA ARG A 118 -9.29 11.78 11.50
C ARG A 118 -9.95 11.70 12.86
N HIS A 119 -9.18 11.97 13.90
CA HIS A 119 -9.72 12.20 15.22
C HIS A 119 -10.75 13.34 15.11
N PRO A 120 -11.90 13.22 15.81
CA PRO A 120 -12.89 14.28 15.83
C PRO A 120 -12.24 15.59 16.31
N PRO A 121 -12.77 16.75 15.91
CA PRO A 121 -12.24 18.02 16.37
C PRO A 121 -12.30 18.09 17.90
N LEU A 122 -11.27 18.70 18.50
CA LEU A 122 -11.22 18.94 19.94
C LEU A 122 -12.32 19.93 20.33
N VAL A 123 -13.39 19.44 20.95
CA VAL A 123 -14.47 20.27 21.49
C VAL A 123 -14.22 20.50 22.97
N ILE A 124 -13.74 21.69 23.31
CA ILE A 124 -13.67 22.14 24.71
C ILE A 124 -15.01 22.81 25.03
N PRO A 125 -15.79 22.32 26.00
CA PRO A 125 -17.04 22.95 26.40
C PRO A 125 -16.78 24.38 26.91
N ASN A 126 -17.82 25.22 26.89
CA ASN A 126 -17.70 26.60 27.35
C ASN A 126 -17.23 26.62 28.82
N LEU A 127 -16.06 27.19 29.06
CA LEU A 127 -15.42 27.16 30.36
C LEU A 127 -16.04 28.25 31.27
N PRO A 128 -16.19 27.98 32.57
CA PRO A 128 -16.69 28.99 33.51
C PRO A 128 -15.75 30.19 33.57
N ALA A 129 -16.31 31.38 33.78
CA ALA A 129 -15.52 32.59 33.94
C ALA A 129 -14.67 32.48 35.21
N LEU A 130 -13.36 32.62 35.05
CA LEU A 130 -12.43 32.61 36.18
C LEU A 130 -12.47 33.96 36.91
N PRO A 131 -12.42 33.96 38.25
CA PRO A 131 -12.25 35.18 39.02
C PRO A 131 -10.94 35.87 38.63
N ARG A 132 -10.93 37.20 38.66
CA ARG A 132 -9.76 38.06 38.31
C ARG A 132 -9.59 39.21 39.31
N GLY A 133 -10.13 39.05 40.52
CA GLY A 133 -10.15 40.09 41.55
C GLY A 133 -8.81 40.28 42.24
N SER A 134 -7.93 39.26 42.18
CA SER A 134 -6.58 39.32 42.74
C SER A 134 -5.49 39.02 41.70
N PRO A 135 -4.25 39.52 41.88
CA PRO A 135 -3.14 39.21 40.97
C PRO A 135 -2.80 37.71 40.92
N ALA A 136 -3.10 36.96 41.98
CA ALA A 136 -2.93 35.51 42.02
C ALA A 136 -3.95 34.79 41.13
N GLU A 137 -5.21 35.21 41.19
CA GLU A 137 -6.27 34.71 40.30
C GLU A 137 -6.00 35.05 38.84
N LEU A 138 -5.51 36.25 38.57
CA LEU A 138 -5.19 36.68 37.21
C LEU A 138 -4.05 35.84 36.61
N LYS A 139 -3.01 35.53 37.40
CA LYS A 139 -1.94 34.59 37.00
C LYS A 139 -2.47 33.17 36.76
N LEU A 140 -3.37 32.68 37.62
CA LEU A 140 -3.98 31.37 37.46
C LEU A 140 -4.80 31.28 36.17
N ALA A 141 -5.61 32.31 35.89
CA ALA A 141 -6.41 32.39 34.68
C ALA A 141 -5.54 32.40 33.42
N GLN A 142 -4.49 33.24 33.38
CA GLN A 142 -3.54 33.26 32.27
C GLN A 142 -2.84 31.91 32.07
N ARG A 143 -2.49 31.23 33.17
CA ARG A 143 -1.84 29.91 33.12
C ARG A 143 -2.78 28.87 32.50
N LEU A 144 -4.03 28.84 32.93
CA LEU A 144 -5.05 27.95 32.40
C LEU A 144 -5.30 28.19 30.90
N ASP A 145 -5.44 29.46 30.49
CA ASP A 145 -5.63 29.83 29.07
C ASP A 145 -4.44 29.39 28.21
N ARG A 146 -3.21 29.53 28.73
CA ARG A 146 -1.99 29.06 28.06
C ARG A 146 -1.98 27.54 27.88
N LEU A 147 -2.42 26.78 28.88
CA LEU A 147 -2.48 25.32 28.81
C LEU A 147 -3.54 24.83 27.80
N VAL A 148 -4.67 25.53 27.70
CA VAL A 148 -5.67 25.28 26.64
C VAL A 148 -5.08 25.51 25.25
N ALA A 149 -4.36 26.62 25.06
CA ALA A 149 -3.69 26.91 23.79
C ALA A 149 -2.64 25.86 23.46
N GLU A 150 -1.85 25.42 24.45
CA GLU A 150 -0.84 24.38 24.29
C GLU A 150 -1.46 23.02 23.92
N LEU A 151 -2.59 22.65 24.55
CA LEU A 151 -3.35 21.45 24.18
C LEU A 151 -3.81 21.53 22.73
N ARG A 152 -4.45 22.64 22.31
CA ARG A 152 -4.92 22.83 20.93
C ARG A 152 -3.76 22.79 19.93
N GLN A 153 -2.63 23.40 20.26
CA GLN A 153 -1.45 23.42 19.40
C GLN A 153 -0.86 22.02 19.23
N ARG A 154 -0.63 21.28 20.33
CA ARG A 154 -0.02 19.95 20.30
C ARG A 154 -0.94 18.91 19.66
N THR A 155 -2.25 19.05 19.86
CA THR A 155 -3.25 18.17 19.24
C THR A 155 -3.64 18.59 17.82
N ARG A 156 -3.12 19.72 17.31
CA ARG A 156 -3.55 20.33 16.03
C ARG A 156 -5.08 20.52 15.94
N GLY A 157 -5.73 20.78 17.07
CA GLY A 157 -7.17 20.93 17.17
C GLY A 157 -7.97 19.63 17.07
N GLN A 158 -7.35 18.48 17.25
CA GLN A 158 -7.99 17.16 17.23
C GLN A 158 -8.15 16.58 18.65
N ASP A 159 -9.18 15.79 18.90
CA ASP A 159 -9.42 15.18 20.22
C ASP A 159 -8.58 13.91 20.42
N ILE A 160 -7.25 14.06 20.36
CA ILE A 160 -6.27 12.96 20.50
C ILE A 160 -6.12 12.54 21.97
N ALA A 161 -6.43 13.44 22.91
CA ALA A 161 -6.29 13.21 24.34
C ALA A 161 -7.54 13.66 25.14
N PRO A 162 -8.69 12.99 24.96
CA PRO A 162 -9.95 13.38 25.59
C PRO A 162 -9.88 13.40 27.12
N ASP A 163 -9.06 12.54 27.73
CA ASP A 163 -8.84 12.53 29.18
C ASP A 163 -8.15 13.79 29.67
N LEU A 164 -7.13 14.28 28.94
CA LEU A 164 -6.45 15.52 29.28
C LEU A 164 -7.39 16.71 29.11
N THR A 165 -8.22 16.71 28.07
CA THR A 165 -9.26 17.73 27.87
C THR A 165 -10.23 17.78 29.06
N ARG A 166 -10.76 16.61 29.48
CA ARG A 166 -11.67 16.51 30.64
C ARG A 166 -11.02 16.98 31.94
N GLN A 167 -9.76 16.61 32.18
CA GLN A 167 -9.02 17.05 33.36
C GLN A 167 -8.86 18.57 33.38
N LEU A 168 -8.50 19.19 32.24
CA LEU A 168 -8.33 20.63 32.15
C LEU A 168 -9.66 21.37 32.41
N VAL A 169 -10.78 20.88 31.88
CA VAL A 169 -12.12 21.43 32.16
C VAL A 169 -12.46 21.34 33.64
N LYS A 170 -12.14 20.21 34.30
CA LYS A 170 -12.35 20.05 35.74
C LYS A 170 -11.51 21.05 36.55
N LEU A 171 -10.25 21.26 36.16
CA LEU A 171 -9.36 22.24 36.80
C LEU A 171 -9.88 23.67 36.62
N TYR A 172 -10.43 24.02 35.46
CA TYR A 172 -11.13 25.29 35.26
C TYR A 172 -12.33 25.44 36.21
N GLY A 173 -13.13 24.39 36.39
CA GLY A 173 -14.27 24.40 37.32
C GLY A 173 -13.82 24.63 38.77
N SER A 174 -12.77 23.94 39.22
CA SER A 174 -12.17 24.16 40.53
C SER A 174 -11.56 25.56 40.67
N ALA A 175 -10.97 26.08 39.59
CA ALA A 175 -10.36 27.41 39.55
C ALA A 175 -11.39 28.56 39.49
N ALA A 176 -12.63 28.29 39.08
CA ALA A 176 -13.70 29.27 38.97
C ALA A 176 -14.45 29.51 40.29
N GLY A 177 -14.37 28.58 41.24
CA GLY A 177 -14.95 28.72 42.58
C GLY A 177 -14.12 29.63 43.49
N GLU A 178 -14.75 30.09 44.58
CA GLU A 178 -14.03 30.74 45.69
C GLU A 178 -13.00 29.77 46.27
N GLN A 179 -11.72 30.11 46.16
CA GLN A 179 -10.63 29.26 46.62
C GLN A 179 -9.90 29.88 47.82
N THR A 180 -9.66 29.04 48.82
CA THR A 180 -8.70 29.32 49.88
C THR A 180 -7.26 29.27 49.35
N ALA A 181 -6.30 29.78 50.11
CA ALA A 181 -4.89 29.73 49.72
C ALA A 181 -4.41 28.29 49.46
N THR A 182 -4.86 27.34 50.28
CA THR A 182 -4.56 25.91 50.14
C THR A 182 -5.15 25.33 48.86
N GLN A 183 -6.42 25.62 48.56
CA GLN A 183 -7.07 25.15 47.33
C GLN A 183 -6.40 25.71 46.08
N ARG A 184 -5.95 26.97 46.10
CA ARG A 184 -5.16 27.54 44.99
C ARG A 184 -3.84 26.81 44.78
N MET A 185 -3.18 26.40 45.86
CA MET A 185 -1.94 25.62 45.78
C MET A 185 -2.19 24.24 45.17
N GLU A 186 -3.25 23.55 45.61
CA GLU A 186 -3.66 22.25 45.06
C GLU A 186 -3.99 22.33 43.57
N VAL A 187 -4.74 23.35 43.14
CA VAL A 187 -5.04 23.59 41.72
C VAL A 187 -3.75 23.82 40.94
N ASN A 188 -2.79 24.57 41.47
CA ASN A 188 -1.51 24.77 40.80
C ASN A 188 -0.70 23.46 40.66
N GLN A 189 -0.62 22.64 41.70
CA GLN A 189 0.04 21.33 41.64
C GLN A 189 -0.63 20.38 40.64
N ALA A 190 -1.97 20.41 40.60
CA ALA A 190 -2.72 19.62 39.63
C ALA A 190 -2.49 20.11 38.19
N LEU A 191 -2.30 21.42 37.98
CA LEU A 191 -1.92 21.98 36.68
C LEU A 191 -0.49 21.58 36.27
N ASP A 192 0.45 21.54 37.20
CA ASP A 192 1.81 21.03 36.95
C ASP A 192 1.77 19.57 36.51
N THR A 193 1.06 18.73 37.27
CA THR A 193 0.87 17.31 36.97
C THR A 193 0.22 17.11 35.59
N TRP A 194 -0.84 17.88 35.30
CA TRP A 194 -1.51 17.83 34.00
C TRP A 194 -0.57 18.20 32.86
N GLN A 195 0.28 19.22 33.04
CA GLN A 195 1.24 19.64 32.03
C GLN A 195 2.32 18.58 31.76
N GLU A 196 2.77 17.86 32.80
CA GLU A 196 3.68 16.73 32.63
C GLU A 196 3.04 15.59 31.85
N GLN A 197 1.78 15.25 32.16
CA GLN A 197 1.03 14.23 31.40
C GLN A 197 0.85 14.64 29.94
N LEU A 198 0.58 15.93 29.66
CA LEU A 198 0.53 16.45 28.30
C LEU A 198 1.86 16.27 27.57
N LYS A 199 2.99 16.60 28.22
CA LYS A 199 4.33 16.44 27.62
C LYS A 199 4.70 14.98 27.38
N ALA A 200 4.33 14.08 28.30
CA ALA A 200 4.61 12.66 28.18
C ALA A 200 3.81 12.00 27.06
N ARG A 201 2.53 12.39 26.88
CA ARG A 201 1.65 11.80 25.86
C ARG A 201 1.80 12.46 24.47
N LEU A 202 2.07 13.76 24.43
CA LEU A 202 2.20 14.55 23.21
C LEU A 202 3.54 15.29 23.23
N PRO A 203 4.67 14.59 22.99
CA PRO A 203 5.97 15.23 22.89
C PRO A 203 5.98 16.26 21.75
N LYS A 204 6.83 17.27 21.90
CA LYS A 204 6.82 18.49 21.08
C LYS A 204 7.47 18.29 19.73
#